data_AF-A0A2V8KH84-F1
#
_entry.id   AF-A0A2V8KH84-F1
#
_cell.length_a   1.000
_cell.length_b   1.000
_cell.length_c   1.000
_cell.angle_alpha   90.00
_cell.angle_beta   90.00
_cell.angle_gamma   90.00
#
_symmetry.space_group_name_H-M   'P 1'
#
loop_
_entity.id
_entity.type
_entity.pdbx_description
1 polymer ?
#
loop_
_entity_poly.entity_id
_entity_poly.type
_entity_poly.pdbx_seq_one_letter_code
_entity_poly.pdbx_strand_id
1 'polypeptide(L)'
;MKKFVILSFVCILSGLLLVACQRDQGVQAGNEQNRPGEYQPRSAPKGEVQTDQAQQGQQMNGELQRVDMAAKTITIRVDNGVEQTFKFDDNTMVKGLEGQSQPTAPSKGGKAANAPVRNLAGKEGSEVTVQWRDENGAKMATQINVTQVSTSKNTGNASKGKTKGTY
;
A
#
# COMPACT_ATOMS: atom_id res chain seq x y z
N MET A 1 2.62 16.13 -45.95
CA MET A 1 1.62 15.11 -45.58
C MET A 1 1.02 15.48 -44.22
N LYS A 2 -0.10 16.21 -44.19
CA LYS A 2 -0.64 16.82 -42.95
C LYS A 2 -2.15 17.06 -43.07
N LYS A 3 -2.88 16.02 -43.51
CA LYS A 3 -4.34 16.07 -43.72
C LYS A 3 -5.10 14.79 -43.29
N PHE A 4 -4.43 13.80 -42.70
CA PHE A 4 -5.05 12.50 -42.36
C PHE A 4 -5.47 12.33 -40.89
N VAL A 5 -5.24 13.31 -40.02
CA VAL A 5 -5.55 13.17 -38.58
C VAL A 5 -7.03 13.43 -38.26
N ILE A 6 -7.75 14.17 -39.11
CA ILE A 6 -9.12 14.61 -38.80
C ILE A 6 -10.17 13.51 -39.06
N LEU A 7 -9.88 12.53 -39.94
CA LEU A 7 -10.82 11.46 -40.26
C LEU A 7 -10.87 10.34 -39.20
N SER A 8 -9.83 10.22 -38.35
CA SER A 8 -9.74 9.17 -37.32
C SER A 8 -10.58 9.50 -36.07
N PHE A 9 -10.73 10.78 -35.73
CA PHE A 9 -11.39 11.20 -34.50
C PHE A 9 -12.93 11.05 -34.55
N VAL A 10 -13.52 11.15 -35.75
CA VAL A 10 -14.98 10.99 -35.97
C VAL A 10 -15.43 9.53 -35.80
N CYS A 11 -14.56 8.56 -36.10
CA CYS A 11 -14.86 7.13 -35.92
C CYS A 11 -14.79 6.67 -34.46
N ILE A 12 -13.96 7.31 -33.62
CA ILE A 12 -13.75 6.90 -32.22
C ILE A 12 -14.88 7.43 -31.32
N LEU A 13 -15.45 8.61 -31.62
CA LEU A 13 -16.58 9.15 -30.84
C LEU A 13 -17.90 8.40 -31.06
N SER A 14 -18.06 7.67 -32.16
CA SER A 14 -19.31 6.93 -32.47
C SER A 14 -19.40 5.56 -31.79
N GLY A 15 -18.31 5.04 -31.22
CA GLY A 15 -18.24 3.69 -30.63
C GLY A 15 -18.56 3.60 -29.13
N LEU A 16 -18.73 4.72 -28.43
CA LEU A 16 -18.83 4.76 -26.95
C LEU A 16 -20.27 4.80 -26.40
N LEU A 17 -21.29 4.73 -27.25
CA LEU A 17 -22.71 4.85 -26.85
C LEU A 17 -23.49 3.52 -26.74
N LEU A 18 -22.84 2.35 -26.80
CA LEU A 18 -23.51 1.03 -26.76
C LEU A 18 -23.09 0.11 -25.60
N VAL A 19 -22.77 0.67 -24.43
CA VAL A 19 -22.64 -0.13 -23.18
C VAL A 19 -23.55 0.45 -22.10
N ALA A 20 -24.84 0.52 -22.41
CA ALA A 20 -25.91 0.59 -21.43
C ALA A 20 -26.78 -0.65 -21.61
N CYS A 21 -27.19 -1.25 -20.50
CA CYS A 21 -27.98 -2.49 -20.39
C CYS A 21 -27.19 -3.80 -20.51
N GLN A 22 -26.52 -4.19 -19.42
CA GLN A 22 -26.65 -5.54 -18.86
C GLN A 22 -25.76 -5.71 -17.62
N ARG A 23 -26.39 -5.81 -16.44
CA ARG A 23 -26.13 -6.81 -15.38
C ARG A 23 -27.06 -6.56 -14.19
N ASP A 24 -28.35 -6.68 -14.42
CA ASP A 24 -29.27 -7.14 -13.36
C ASP A 24 -29.37 -8.66 -13.48
N GLN A 25 -28.40 -9.35 -12.87
CA GLN A 25 -28.54 -10.75 -12.51
C GLN A 25 -28.45 -10.82 -11.00
N GLY A 26 -29.61 -10.65 -10.36
CA GLY A 26 -29.78 -11.05 -8.97
C GLY A 26 -29.46 -12.53 -8.83
N VAL A 27 -28.65 -12.87 -7.84
CA VAL A 27 -28.31 -14.25 -7.51
C VAL A 27 -29.56 -14.98 -7.01
N GLN A 28 -29.96 -16.02 -7.73
CA GLN A 28 -31.02 -16.94 -7.33
C GLN A 28 -30.42 -17.94 -6.33
N ALA A 29 -30.68 -17.76 -5.03
CA ALA A 29 -30.27 -18.72 -4.00
C ALA A 29 -31.25 -19.90 -4.01
N GLY A 30 -30.98 -20.89 -4.87
CA GLY A 30 -31.65 -22.18 -4.82
C GLY A 30 -30.95 -23.13 -3.86
N ASN A 31 -31.63 -23.54 -2.78
CA ASN A 31 -31.56 -24.90 -2.25
C ASN A 31 -32.74 -25.21 -1.33
N GLU A 32 -33.84 -25.64 -1.94
CA GLU A 32 -34.84 -26.43 -1.24
C GLU A 32 -34.30 -27.86 -1.09
N GLN A 33 -34.02 -28.30 0.14
CA GLN A 33 -33.92 -29.73 0.44
C GLN A 33 -34.48 -30.00 1.84
N ASN A 34 -35.77 -30.37 1.87
CA ASN A 34 -36.48 -31.13 2.90
C ASN A 34 -36.54 -30.59 4.35
N ARG A 35 -37.55 -29.76 4.66
CA ARG A 35 -38.22 -29.72 5.98
C ARG A 35 -39.58 -29.00 5.90
N PRO A 36 -40.68 -29.52 6.46
CA PRO A 36 -41.90 -28.74 6.64
C PRO A 36 -41.71 -27.88 7.89
N GLY A 37 -41.38 -26.61 7.70
CA GLY A 37 -41.21 -25.65 8.79
C GLY A 37 -41.23 -24.24 8.21
N GLU A 38 -41.96 -23.35 8.87
CA GLU A 38 -42.17 -21.95 8.49
C GLU A 38 -40.90 -21.26 7.99
N TYR A 39 -41.08 -20.38 6.99
CA TYR A 39 -40.03 -19.47 6.52
C TYR A 39 -39.52 -18.64 7.71
N GLN A 40 -38.37 -19.03 8.25
CA GLN A 40 -37.61 -18.23 9.21
C GLN A 40 -36.54 -17.48 8.43
N PRO A 41 -36.59 -16.14 8.36
CA PRO A 41 -35.48 -15.35 7.83
C PRO A 41 -34.21 -15.77 8.57
N ARG A 42 -33.16 -16.15 7.84
CA ARG A 42 -31.84 -16.37 8.44
C ARG A 42 -31.42 -15.06 9.10
N SER A 43 -31.37 -15.03 10.43
CA SER A 43 -30.73 -13.94 11.16
C SER A 43 -29.36 -13.74 10.55
N ALA A 44 -29.07 -12.51 10.09
CA ALA A 44 -27.74 -12.15 9.63
C ALA A 44 -26.72 -12.67 10.64
N PRO A 45 -25.59 -13.25 10.21
CA PRO A 45 -24.56 -13.65 11.14
C PRO A 45 -24.30 -12.44 12.03
N LYS A 46 -24.59 -12.57 13.33
CA LYS A 46 -24.05 -11.67 14.33
C LYS A 46 -22.56 -11.94 14.27
N GLY A 47 -21.88 -11.23 13.38
CA GLY A 47 -20.45 -11.10 13.42
C GLY A 47 -20.14 -10.73 14.85
N GLU A 48 -19.43 -11.63 15.53
CA GLU A 48 -18.84 -11.35 16.81
C GLU A 48 -18.16 -10.00 16.66
N VAL A 49 -18.74 -9.01 17.34
CA VAL A 49 -18.30 -7.64 17.24
C VAL A 49 -16.92 -7.64 17.86
N GLN A 50 -15.89 -7.72 17.01
CA GLN A 50 -14.51 -7.44 17.37
C GLN A 50 -14.50 -6.04 17.94
N THR A 51 -14.56 -5.99 19.25
CA THR A 51 -14.58 -4.79 20.07
C THR A 51 -13.14 -4.27 20.10
N ASP A 52 -12.71 -3.61 19.00
CA ASP A 52 -11.56 -2.66 18.96
C ASP A 52 -11.30 -1.98 17.59
N GLN A 53 -12.27 -1.96 16.65
CA GLN A 53 -12.06 -1.41 15.29
C GLN A 53 -12.71 -0.05 15.02
N ALA A 54 -13.05 0.72 16.06
CA ALA A 54 -13.68 2.04 15.86
C ALA A 54 -12.71 3.17 15.41
N GLN A 55 -11.42 2.88 15.16
CA GLN A 55 -10.45 3.88 14.65
C GLN A 55 -9.43 3.34 13.64
N GLN A 56 -9.59 2.10 13.16
CA GLN A 56 -8.61 1.51 12.25
C GLN A 56 -8.96 1.94 10.82
N GLY A 57 -8.16 2.86 10.25
CA GLY A 57 -8.22 3.17 8.83
C GLY A 57 -8.05 1.93 7.96
N GLN A 58 -8.29 2.06 6.66
CA GLN A 58 -8.06 0.98 5.69
C GLN A 58 -6.63 0.41 5.88
N GLN A 59 -6.48 -0.91 5.78
CA GLN A 59 -5.20 -1.59 5.99
C GLN A 59 -4.77 -2.37 4.74
N MET A 60 -3.45 -2.47 4.52
CA MET A 60 -2.85 -3.19 3.41
C MET A 60 -1.48 -3.76 3.80
N ASN A 61 -1.15 -4.95 3.31
CA ASN A 61 0.16 -5.58 3.48
C ASN A 61 0.97 -5.53 2.17
N GLY A 62 2.29 -5.54 2.26
CA GLY A 62 3.17 -5.73 1.11
C GLY A 62 4.63 -5.39 1.39
N GLU A 63 5.43 -5.41 0.33
CA GLU A 63 6.86 -5.13 0.36
C GLU A 63 7.13 -3.63 0.18
N LEU A 64 7.95 -3.03 1.05
CA LEU A 64 8.37 -1.64 0.92
C LEU A 64 9.33 -1.48 -0.27
N GLN A 65 8.89 -0.82 -1.33
CA GLN A 65 9.69 -0.61 -2.54
C GLN A 65 10.57 0.64 -2.46
N ARG A 66 10.02 1.74 -1.94
CA ARG A 66 10.69 3.04 -1.98
C ARG A 66 10.14 3.99 -0.93
N VAL A 67 11.03 4.80 -0.36
CA VAL A 67 10.71 5.91 0.52
C VAL A 67 11.18 7.22 -0.13
N ASP A 68 10.25 8.11 -0.48
CA ASP A 68 10.54 9.43 -1.04
C ASP A 68 10.23 10.53 -0.02
N MET A 69 11.29 11.02 0.63
CA MET A 69 11.22 12.08 1.63
C MET A 69 10.87 13.46 1.04
N ALA A 70 11.17 13.69 -0.25
CA ALA A 70 10.91 14.96 -0.91
C ALA A 70 9.45 15.06 -1.37
N ALA A 71 8.94 13.98 -1.99
CA ALA A 71 7.55 13.88 -2.42
C ALA A 71 6.57 13.57 -1.26
N LYS A 72 7.11 13.22 -0.08
CA LYS A 72 6.35 12.69 1.06
C LYS A 72 5.49 11.48 0.70
N THR A 73 6.11 10.51 0.02
CA THR A 73 5.43 9.27 -0.38
C THR A 73 6.25 8.03 -0.06
N ILE A 74 5.55 6.92 0.18
CA ILE A 74 6.10 5.58 0.16
C ILE A 74 5.42 4.77 -0.94
N THR A 75 6.16 3.85 -1.55
CA THR A 75 5.63 2.90 -2.53
C THR A 75 5.77 1.50 -1.97
N ILE A 76 4.67 0.74 -2.03
CA ILE A 76 4.58 -0.62 -1.51
C ILE A 76 4.09 -1.53 -2.62
N ARG A 77 4.77 -2.64 -2.85
CA ARG A 77 4.31 -3.70 -3.73
C ARG A 77 3.40 -4.62 -2.93
N VAL A 78 2.14 -4.69 -3.32
CA VAL A 78 1.18 -5.62 -2.72
C VAL A 78 1.26 -7.00 -3.37
N ASP A 79 0.68 -8.00 -2.74
CA ASP A 79 0.78 -9.42 -3.13
C ASP A 79 0.39 -9.71 -4.59
N ASN A 80 -0.51 -8.92 -5.18
CA ASN A 80 -0.89 -9.06 -6.59
C ASN A 80 0.15 -8.45 -7.58
N GLY A 81 1.30 -8.00 -7.08
CA GLY A 81 2.39 -7.41 -7.83
C GLY A 81 2.19 -5.92 -8.17
N VAL A 82 1.07 -5.31 -7.81
CA VAL A 82 0.80 -3.89 -8.06
C VAL A 82 1.54 -3.02 -7.06
N GLU A 83 2.14 -1.93 -7.55
CA GLU A 83 2.73 -0.92 -6.68
C GLU A 83 1.69 0.12 -6.26
N GLN A 84 1.50 0.27 -4.95
CA GLN A 84 0.62 1.25 -4.33
C GLN A 84 1.44 2.35 -3.69
N THR A 85 1.15 3.59 -4.07
CA THR A 85 1.74 4.78 -3.43
C THR A 85 0.85 5.29 -2.32
N PHE A 86 1.48 5.64 -1.19
CA PHE A 86 0.85 6.30 -0.04
C PHE A 86 1.57 7.60 0.27
N LYS A 87 0.82 8.65 0.58
CA LYS A 87 1.36 9.87 1.17
C LYS A 87 1.59 9.67 2.67
N PHE A 88 2.50 10.45 3.24
CA PHE A 88 2.68 10.53 4.67
C PHE A 88 2.88 11.98 5.12
N ASP A 89 2.68 12.20 6.41
CA ASP A 89 2.82 13.49 7.07
C ASP A 89 3.55 13.33 8.42
N ASP A 90 3.66 14.43 9.16
CA ASP A 90 4.35 14.44 10.45
C ASP A 90 3.61 13.66 11.54
N ASN A 91 2.35 13.27 11.30
CA ASN A 91 1.53 12.45 12.20
C ASN A 91 1.63 10.95 11.89
N THR A 92 2.29 10.58 10.80
CA THR A 92 2.43 9.18 10.40
C THR A 92 3.33 8.45 11.38
N MET A 93 2.79 7.40 12.00
CA MET A 93 3.51 6.57 12.96
C MET A 93 4.26 5.45 12.26
N VAL A 94 5.45 5.11 12.76
CA VAL A 94 6.21 3.92 12.31
C VAL A 94 6.52 3.04 13.52
N LYS A 95 6.26 1.74 13.39
CA LYS A 95 6.49 0.70 14.41
C LYS A 95 7.29 -0.46 13.81
N GLY A 96 7.89 -1.31 14.65
CA GLY A 96 8.59 -2.52 14.20
C GLY A 96 10.04 -2.30 13.77
N LEU A 97 10.61 -1.14 14.11
CA LEU A 97 12.02 -0.80 13.87
C LEU A 97 12.82 -0.62 15.18
N GLU A 98 12.25 -1.03 16.31
CA GLU A 98 12.88 -0.94 17.61
C GLU A 98 14.20 -1.72 17.61
N GLY A 99 15.30 -1.07 18.03
CA GLY A 99 16.63 -1.69 18.05
C GLY A 99 17.37 -1.72 16.69
N GLN A 100 16.77 -1.22 15.61
CA GLN A 100 17.46 -1.10 14.32
C GLN A 100 18.35 0.14 14.26
N SER A 101 19.50 0.03 13.57
CA SER A 101 20.37 1.19 13.33
C SER A 101 19.65 2.24 12.49
N GLN A 102 19.57 3.44 13.06
CA GLN A 102 18.84 4.56 12.50
C GLN A 102 19.72 5.31 11.47
N PRO A 103 19.17 5.81 10.35
CA PRO A 103 19.97 6.54 9.37
C PRO A 103 20.63 7.77 10.00
N THR A 104 21.97 7.86 9.95
CA THR A 104 22.72 8.99 10.47
C THR A 104 22.64 10.18 9.51
N ALA A 105 21.55 10.94 9.54
CA ALA A 105 21.50 12.27 8.96
C ALA A 105 21.89 13.31 10.02
N PRO A 106 22.70 14.34 9.69
CA PRO A 106 23.04 15.39 10.64
C PRO A 106 21.78 16.18 11.01
N SER A 107 21.25 15.92 12.21
CA SER A 107 20.19 16.74 12.80
C SER A 107 20.81 18.04 13.30
N LYS A 108 20.72 19.11 12.51
CA LYS A 108 20.91 20.48 13.03
C LYS A 108 19.76 20.79 13.99
N GLY A 109 19.96 20.48 15.27
CA GLY A 109 19.34 21.17 16.42
C GLY A 109 17.81 21.16 16.58
N GLY A 110 17.04 20.37 15.82
CA GLY A 110 15.58 20.29 15.96
C GLY A 110 15.04 18.89 15.68
N LYS A 111 13.85 18.55 16.21
CA LYS A 111 13.13 17.32 15.80
C LYS A 111 12.99 17.34 14.28
N ALA A 112 13.67 16.43 13.58
CA ALA A 112 13.52 16.30 12.14
C ALA A 112 12.06 15.94 11.83
N ALA A 113 11.40 16.75 11.00
CA ALA A 113 10.08 16.44 10.48
C ALA A 113 10.07 15.04 9.85
N ASN A 114 9.00 14.27 10.07
CA ASN A 114 8.84 12.90 9.56
C ASN A 114 9.98 11.92 9.97
N ALA A 115 10.65 12.17 11.11
CA ALA A 115 11.73 11.30 11.60
C ALA A 115 11.36 9.80 11.66
N PRO A 116 10.14 9.40 12.08
CA PRO A 116 9.75 7.98 12.06
C PRO A 116 9.78 7.38 10.65
N VAL A 117 9.23 8.08 9.65
CA VAL A 117 9.19 7.61 8.26
C VAL A 117 10.58 7.61 7.62
N ARG A 118 11.46 8.55 8.00
CA ARG A 118 12.86 8.57 7.55
C ARG A 118 13.61 7.28 7.91
N ASN A 119 13.25 6.63 9.01
CA ASN A 119 13.91 5.39 9.45
C ASN A 119 13.63 4.19 8.52
N LEU A 120 12.62 4.29 7.66
CA LEU A 120 12.32 3.30 6.62
C LEU A 120 13.25 3.41 5.40
N ALA A 121 13.96 4.53 5.23
CA ALA A 121 14.91 4.67 4.14
C ALA A 121 16.09 3.69 4.32
N GLY A 122 16.45 2.98 3.25
CA GLY A 122 17.44 1.90 3.31
C GLY A 122 16.90 0.59 3.88
N LYS A 123 15.58 0.48 4.10
CA LYS A 123 14.86 -0.74 4.50
C LYS A 123 13.96 -1.26 3.37
N GLU A 124 14.24 -0.87 2.14
CA GLU A 124 13.53 -1.39 0.97
C GLU A 124 13.65 -2.93 0.90
N GLY A 125 12.57 -3.57 0.46
CA GLY A 125 12.36 -5.03 0.52
C GLY A 125 11.82 -5.54 1.85
N SER A 126 11.58 -4.67 2.85
CA SER A 126 10.98 -5.09 4.13
C SER A 126 9.48 -5.32 3.97
N GLU A 127 8.94 -6.31 4.67
CA GLU A 127 7.50 -6.55 4.73
C GLU A 127 6.84 -5.56 5.68
N VAL A 128 5.79 -4.90 5.21
CA VAL A 128 5.08 -3.86 5.95
C VAL A 128 3.58 -4.05 5.91
N THR A 129 2.93 -3.62 6.99
CA THR A 129 1.49 -3.38 7.06
C THR A 129 1.24 -1.89 7.19
N VAL A 130 0.49 -1.31 6.26
CA VAL A 130 0.14 0.11 6.27
C VAL A 130 -1.34 0.29 6.56
N GLN A 131 -1.63 1.07 7.58
CA GLN A 131 -2.93 1.66 7.82
C GLN A 131 -2.97 3.06 7.20
N TRP A 132 -4.07 3.37 6.55
CA TRP A 132 -4.23 4.60 5.80
C TRP A 132 -5.68 5.08 5.81
N ARG A 133 -5.89 6.33 5.39
CA ARG A 133 -7.19 6.95 5.15
C ARG A 133 -7.21 7.62 3.79
N ASP A 134 -8.35 7.66 3.14
CA ASP A 134 -8.55 8.53 1.97
C ASP A 134 -8.54 10.00 2.41
N GLU A 135 -7.66 10.80 1.80
CA GLU A 135 -7.57 12.23 2.02
C GLU A 135 -7.45 12.94 0.66
N ASN A 136 -8.51 13.65 0.25
CA ASN A 136 -8.60 14.33 -1.04
C ASN A 136 -8.29 13.41 -2.25
N GLY A 137 -8.73 12.15 -2.18
CA GLY A 137 -8.48 11.14 -3.23
C GLY A 137 -7.06 10.54 -3.23
N ALA A 138 -6.22 10.89 -2.25
CA ALA A 138 -4.93 10.27 -2.03
C ALA A 138 -4.96 9.38 -0.78
N LYS A 139 -4.24 8.25 -0.82
CA LYS A 139 -4.08 7.38 0.35
C LYS A 139 -3.08 8.00 1.33
N MET A 140 -3.53 8.48 2.47
CA MET A 140 -2.69 9.05 3.52
C MET A 140 -2.38 7.99 4.58
N ALA A 141 -1.12 7.61 4.71
CA ALA A 141 -0.67 6.67 5.73
C ALA A 141 -0.87 7.27 7.13
N THR A 142 -1.41 6.47 8.05
CA THR A 142 -1.56 6.83 9.46
C THR A 142 -0.60 6.04 10.33
N GLN A 143 -0.38 4.78 9.98
CA GLN A 143 0.58 3.91 10.66
C GLN A 143 1.24 2.94 9.67
N ILE A 144 2.55 2.80 9.77
CA ILE A 144 3.34 1.83 9.02
C ILE A 144 3.99 0.89 10.04
N ASN A 145 3.64 -0.39 9.98
CA ASN A 145 4.21 -1.43 10.83
C ASN A 145 5.18 -2.27 10.00
N VAL A 146 6.46 -2.26 10.35
CA VAL A 146 7.45 -3.13 9.72
C VAL A 146 7.38 -4.50 10.39
N THR A 147 6.90 -5.49 9.65
CA THR A 147 6.67 -6.84 10.17
C THR A 147 7.89 -7.73 10.00
N GLN A 148 8.68 -7.49 8.95
CA GLN A 148 9.95 -8.14 8.71
C GLN A 148 10.92 -7.17 8.06
N VAL A 149 12.06 -6.93 8.71
CA VAL A 149 13.13 -6.11 8.13
C VAL A 149 13.89 -6.92 7.09
N SER A 150 14.06 -6.37 5.89
CA SER A 150 14.87 -7.00 4.86
C SER A 150 16.34 -7.10 5.32
N THR A 151 16.95 -8.26 5.14
CA THR A 151 18.38 -8.48 5.41
C THR A 151 19.25 -8.06 4.24
N SER A 152 18.72 -7.24 3.33
CA SER A 152 19.38 -6.77 2.13
C SER A 152 20.66 -6.02 2.50
N LYS A 153 21.76 -6.77 2.39
CA LYS A 153 23.15 -6.39 2.59
C LYS A 153 23.38 -4.98 2.05
N ASN A 154 23.68 -4.04 2.95
CA ASN A 154 24.23 -2.73 2.62
C ASN A 154 25.54 -2.93 1.85
N THR A 155 25.43 -3.17 0.53
CA THR A 155 26.55 -3.41 -0.37
C THR A 155 27.05 -2.05 -0.84
N GLY A 156 27.48 -1.25 0.12
CA GLY A 156 28.16 0.02 -0.06
C GLY A 156 29.39 -0.02 0.82
N ASN A 157 30.56 -0.28 0.23
CA ASN A 157 31.89 -0.41 0.83
C ASN A 157 32.24 -1.75 1.51
N ALA A 158 32.36 -2.81 0.70
CA ALA A 158 33.25 -3.94 1.02
C ALA A 158 34.15 -4.26 -0.18
N SER A 159 34.93 -3.28 -0.65
CA SER A 159 36.03 -3.55 -1.60
C SER A 159 37.20 -2.58 -1.44
N LYS A 160 37.88 -2.63 -0.30
CA LYS A 160 39.32 -2.31 -0.24
C LYS A 160 40.00 -3.34 0.65
N GLY A 161 40.02 -4.59 0.20
CA GLY A 161 41.06 -5.52 0.61
C GLY A 161 42.39 -4.97 0.13
N LYS A 162 43.11 -4.29 1.02
CA LYS A 162 44.49 -3.85 0.77
C LYS A 162 45.39 -5.03 1.11
N THR A 163 45.61 -5.91 0.14
CA THR A 163 46.69 -6.89 0.17
C THR A 163 48.01 -6.12 0.23
N LYS A 164 48.65 -6.04 1.40
CA LYS A 164 50.06 -5.66 1.49
C LYS A 164 50.87 -6.94 1.35
N GLY A 165 51.48 -7.09 0.18
CA GLY A 165 52.44 -8.14 -0.12
C GLY A 165 53.65 -8.06 0.80
N THR A 166 54.09 -9.23 1.22
CA THR A 166 55.42 -9.53 1.73
C THR A 166 56.46 -9.35 0.63
N TYR A 167 57.56 -8.66 0.94
CA TYR A 167 58.87 -8.85 0.33
C TYR A 167 59.89 -8.91 1.46
#